data_AF-A0A915UY88-F1
#
_entry.id   AF-A0A915UY88-F1
#
_cell.length_a   1.000
_cell.length_b   1.000
_cell.length_c   1.000
_cell.angle_alpha   90.00
_cell.angle_beta   90.00
_cell.angle_gamma   90.00
#
_symmetry.space_group_name_H-M   'P 1'
#
loop_
_entity.id
_entity.type
_entity.pdbx_description
1 polymer ?
#
loop_
_entity_poly.entity_id
_entity_poly.type
_entity_poly.pdbx_seq_one_letter_code
_entity_poly.pdbx_strand_id
1 'polypeptide(L)'
;MIDRKVRRELLRKLKVSRQAIFQRAKRLKEKYGPMTTDEAVYIIAHIEGIDLAKYLPLETLDRIRSLVPRDIKPQSSMPEGAPQKAISTKKRKGAVSYPLVKATFIQQAVALGEEAYPQIVVLENSIRALIEQRLSAISANWWTDLVPASVRTSVQRTIDKEKRYPYREKRGQNPLVYCNFADLKEIVTANHSEFRDVIPDLEWFKTKMDEVYMARNNLAHSVLLTKDDMTRIALFYRDWARLLEAANIK
;
A
#
# COMPACT_ATOMS: atom_id res chain seq x y z
N MET A 1 6.96 -12.82 -42.08
CA MET A 1 5.50 -12.74 -42.28
C MET A 1 4.81 -13.62 -41.24
N ILE A 2 3.91 -13.10 -40.41
CA ILE A 2 3.31 -13.88 -39.29
C ILE A 2 2.60 -15.14 -39.79
N ASP A 3 2.91 -16.26 -39.16
CA ASP A 3 2.25 -17.55 -39.40
C ASP A 3 0.73 -17.43 -39.20
N ARG A 4 -0.03 -17.89 -40.21
CA ARG A 4 -1.49 -17.77 -40.26
C ARG A 4 -2.18 -18.61 -39.17
N LYS A 5 -1.59 -19.74 -38.75
CA LYS A 5 -2.12 -20.62 -37.71
C LYS A 5 -1.97 -19.99 -36.32
N VAL A 6 -0.79 -19.44 -36.00
CA VAL A 6 -0.55 -18.72 -34.73
C VAL A 6 -1.46 -17.51 -34.61
N ARG A 7 -1.59 -16.73 -35.69
CA ARG A 7 -2.47 -15.54 -35.70
C ARG A 7 -3.94 -15.90 -35.49
N ARG A 8 -4.42 -17.00 -36.10
CA ARG A 8 -5.80 -17.46 -35.94
C ARG A 8 -6.07 -17.91 -34.50
N GLU A 9 -5.12 -18.62 -33.92
CA GLU A 9 -5.23 -19.11 -32.54
C GLU A 9 -5.19 -17.96 -31.52
N LEU A 10 -4.32 -16.97 -31.75
CA LEU A 10 -4.26 -15.76 -30.93
C LEU A 10 -5.56 -14.94 -31.00
N LEU A 11 -6.13 -14.77 -32.20
CA LEU A 11 -7.43 -14.09 -32.37
C LEU A 11 -8.56 -14.84 -31.66
N ARG A 12 -8.55 -16.17 -31.71
CA ARG A 12 -9.54 -17.03 -31.03
C ARG A 12 -9.44 -16.90 -29.52
N LYS A 13 -8.23 -16.91 -28.96
CA LYS A 13 -7.99 -16.84 -27.52
C LYS A 13 -8.30 -15.46 -26.93
N LEU A 14 -7.89 -14.39 -27.61
CA LEU A 14 -8.05 -13.03 -27.13
C LEU A 14 -9.42 -12.40 -27.46
N LYS A 15 -10.20 -12.94 -28.40
CA LYS A 15 -11.47 -12.36 -28.90
C LYS A 15 -11.34 -10.89 -29.32
N VAL A 16 -10.20 -10.49 -29.90
CA VAL A 16 -9.92 -9.11 -30.33
C VAL A 16 -9.76 -9.00 -31.85
N SER A 17 -9.91 -7.78 -32.39
CA SER A 17 -9.68 -7.50 -33.81
C SER A 17 -8.20 -7.58 -34.18
N ARG A 18 -7.90 -7.79 -35.48
CA ARG A 18 -6.52 -7.78 -36.00
C ARG A 18 -5.79 -6.49 -35.67
N GLN A 19 -6.49 -5.35 -35.79
CA GLN A 19 -5.94 -4.03 -35.49
C GLN A 19 -5.53 -3.92 -34.01
N ALA A 20 -6.30 -4.48 -33.08
CA ALA A 20 -5.98 -4.46 -31.66
C ALA A 20 -4.69 -5.23 -31.34
N ILE A 21 -4.44 -6.35 -32.01
CA ILE A 21 -3.18 -7.11 -31.88
C ILE A 21 -1.98 -6.28 -32.37
N PHE A 22 -2.12 -5.63 -33.53
CA PHE A 22 -1.05 -4.77 -34.06
C PHE A 22 -0.76 -3.57 -33.16
N GLN A 23 -1.78 -2.97 -32.54
CA GLN A 23 -1.58 -1.90 -31.57
C GLN A 23 -0.87 -2.39 -30.30
N ARG A 24 -1.19 -3.60 -29.81
CA ARG A 24 -0.46 -4.23 -28.70
C ARG A 24 1.01 -4.51 -29.06
N ALA A 25 1.26 -5.01 -30.27
CA ALA A 25 2.61 -5.25 -30.78
C ALA A 25 3.42 -3.94 -30.89
N LYS A 26 2.80 -2.84 -31.34
CA LYS A 26 3.43 -1.52 -31.38
C LYS A 26 3.86 -1.04 -29.98
N ARG A 27 2.98 -1.16 -28.99
CA ARG A 27 3.30 -0.82 -27.59
C ARG A 27 4.42 -1.68 -27.01
N LEU A 28 4.47 -2.96 -27.39
CA LEU A 28 5.52 -3.86 -26.95
C LEU A 28 6.89 -3.42 -27.51
N LYS A 29 6.94 -3.03 -28.79
CA LYS A 29 8.13 -2.47 -29.44
C LYS A 29 8.61 -1.17 -28.77
N GLU A 30 7.67 -0.28 -28.44
CA GLU A 30 7.99 0.97 -27.73
C GLU A 30 8.59 0.70 -26.34
N LYS A 31 8.20 -0.39 -25.68
CA LYS A 31 8.62 -0.72 -24.31
C LYS A 31 9.93 -1.51 -24.23
N TYR A 32 10.16 -2.45 -25.14
CA TYR A 32 11.26 -3.42 -25.03
C TYR A 32 12.30 -3.35 -26.16
N GLY A 33 12.22 -2.33 -27.02
CA GLY A 33 13.25 -2.03 -28.02
C GLY A 33 12.93 -2.52 -29.44
N PRO A 34 13.91 -2.41 -30.36
CA PRO A 34 13.69 -2.65 -31.78
C PRO A 34 13.54 -4.16 -32.05
N MET A 35 12.31 -4.59 -32.28
CA MET A 35 11.97 -5.92 -32.79
C MET A 35 11.04 -5.80 -34.00
N THR A 36 10.99 -6.86 -34.80
CA THR A 36 10.04 -6.93 -35.91
C THR A 36 8.61 -7.03 -35.38
N THR A 37 7.65 -6.59 -36.19
CA THR A 37 6.23 -6.69 -35.84
C THR A 37 5.79 -8.15 -35.65
N ASP A 38 6.45 -9.07 -36.35
CA ASP A 38 6.15 -10.50 -36.27
C ASP A 38 6.63 -11.08 -34.93
N GLU A 39 7.86 -10.76 -34.51
CA GLU A 39 8.40 -11.15 -33.19
C GLU A 39 7.55 -10.61 -32.05
N ALA A 40 7.13 -9.35 -32.13
CA ALA A 40 6.26 -8.76 -31.10
C ALA A 40 4.92 -9.51 -30.98
N VAL A 41 4.36 -9.99 -32.09
CA VAL A 41 3.11 -10.77 -32.08
C VAL A 41 3.35 -12.18 -31.52
N TYR A 42 4.50 -12.80 -31.78
CA TYR A 42 4.84 -14.09 -31.19
C TYR A 42 5.08 -13.99 -29.69
N ILE A 43 5.74 -12.93 -29.22
CA ILE A 43 5.89 -12.67 -27.77
C ILE A 43 4.51 -12.54 -27.12
N ILE A 44 3.58 -11.78 -27.72
CA ILE A 44 2.20 -11.70 -27.22
C ILE A 44 1.55 -13.09 -27.18
N ALA A 45 1.70 -13.90 -28.23
CA ALA A 45 1.17 -15.26 -28.25
C ALA A 45 1.75 -16.14 -27.14
N HIS A 46 3.04 -16.02 -26.85
CA HIS A 46 3.69 -16.75 -25.75
C HIS A 46 3.18 -16.30 -24.37
N ILE A 47 3.03 -15.00 -24.14
CA ILE A 47 2.49 -14.43 -22.89
C ILE A 47 1.07 -14.92 -22.63
N GLU A 48 0.26 -14.98 -23.68
CA GLU A 48 -1.09 -15.51 -23.64
C GLU A 48 -1.12 -17.05 -23.54
N GLY A 49 0.03 -17.72 -23.37
CA GLY A 49 0.14 -19.16 -23.17
C GLY A 49 -0.17 -19.99 -24.42
N ILE A 50 0.17 -19.49 -25.61
CA ILE A 50 0.17 -20.28 -26.84
C ILE A 50 1.54 -20.93 -27.00
N ASP A 51 1.54 -22.25 -27.16
CA ASP A 51 2.76 -23.01 -27.41
C ASP A 51 3.25 -22.78 -28.85
N LEU A 52 4.26 -21.91 -28.97
CA LEU A 52 4.87 -21.52 -30.24
C LEU A 52 5.69 -22.65 -30.89
N ALA A 53 6.15 -23.64 -30.12
CA ALA A 53 6.96 -24.75 -30.64
C ALA A 53 6.17 -25.62 -31.63
N LYS A 54 4.84 -25.60 -31.56
CA LYS A 54 3.95 -26.32 -32.48
C LYS A 54 3.84 -25.69 -33.88
N TYR A 55 4.25 -24.44 -34.02
CA TYR A 55 3.97 -23.65 -35.22
C TYR A 55 5.22 -22.98 -35.82
N LEU A 56 6.33 -22.91 -35.09
CA LEU A 56 7.54 -22.22 -35.52
C LEU A 56 8.77 -23.15 -35.46
N PRO A 57 9.74 -22.97 -36.38
CA PRO A 57 11.01 -23.68 -36.32
C PRO A 57 11.86 -23.22 -35.12
N LEU A 58 12.73 -24.12 -34.64
CA LEU A 58 13.54 -23.94 -33.42
C LEU A 58 14.38 -22.66 -33.43
N GLU A 59 14.97 -22.29 -34.56
CA GLU A 59 15.77 -21.06 -34.69
C GLU A 59 14.98 -19.79 -34.38
N THR A 60 13.72 -19.74 -34.82
CA THR A 60 12.83 -18.59 -34.56
C THR A 60 12.40 -18.58 -33.09
N LEU A 61 12.20 -19.76 -32.51
CA LEU A 61 11.82 -19.91 -31.10
C LEU A 61 12.91 -19.40 -30.16
N ASP A 62 14.17 -19.70 -30.45
CA ASP A 62 15.30 -19.27 -29.62
C ASP A 62 15.56 -17.77 -29.72
N ARG A 63 15.37 -17.17 -30.90
CA ARG A 63 15.36 -15.70 -31.06
C ARG A 63 14.27 -15.06 -30.21
N ILE A 64 13.04 -15.59 -30.25
CA ILE A 64 11.94 -15.06 -29.43
C ILE A 64 12.25 -15.21 -27.92
N ARG A 65 12.77 -16.36 -27.48
CA ARG A 65 13.15 -16.60 -26.07
C ARG A 65 14.22 -15.61 -25.58
N SER A 66 15.18 -15.26 -26.42
CA SER A 66 16.21 -14.26 -26.09
C SER A 66 15.65 -12.83 -25.95
N LEU A 67 14.55 -12.53 -26.64
CA LEU A 67 13.89 -11.22 -26.66
C LEU A 67 12.80 -11.06 -25.60
N VAL A 68 12.36 -12.15 -24.96
CA VAL A 68 11.35 -12.11 -23.89
C VAL A 68 12.03 -11.70 -22.57
N PRO A 69 11.64 -10.57 -21.96
CA PRO A 69 12.14 -10.18 -20.65
C PRO A 69 11.82 -11.26 -19.60
N ARG A 70 12.80 -11.60 -18.75
CA ARG A 70 12.68 -12.63 -17.69
C ARG A 70 11.54 -12.39 -16.68
N ASP A 71 10.99 -11.17 -16.66
CA ASP A 71 9.91 -10.75 -15.77
C ASP A 71 8.50 -11.17 -16.23
N ILE A 72 8.37 -11.77 -17.42
CA ILE A 72 7.06 -12.18 -17.95
C ILE A 72 6.83 -13.68 -17.72
N LYS A 73 6.18 -14.02 -16.60
CA LYS A 73 5.70 -15.38 -16.36
C LYS A 73 4.49 -15.69 -17.27
N PRO A 74 4.45 -16.85 -17.95
CA PRO A 74 3.25 -17.31 -18.63
C PRO A 74 2.13 -17.53 -17.60
N GLN A 75 0.90 -17.10 -17.90
CA GLN A 75 -0.26 -17.48 -17.10
C GLN A 75 -0.54 -18.97 -17.31
N SER A 76 0.04 -19.83 -16.47
CA SER A 76 -0.35 -21.23 -16.35
C SER A 76 -1.48 -21.38 -15.32
N SER A 77 -2.55 -22.02 -15.80
CA SER A 77 -3.75 -22.50 -15.12
C SER A 77 -3.52 -23.17 -13.76
N MET A 78 -4.31 -22.79 -12.74
CA MET A 78 -4.72 -23.63 -11.60
C MET A 78 -5.94 -22.98 -10.87
N PRO A 79 -6.67 -23.72 -10.00
CA PRO A 79 -8.13 -23.90 -10.09
C PRO A 79 -8.98 -22.86 -9.35
N GLU A 80 -10.27 -22.88 -9.69
CA GLU A 80 -11.34 -22.02 -9.16
C GLU A 80 -11.39 -21.95 -7.63
N GLY A 81 -11.26 -20.73 -7.12
CA GLY A 81 -11.47 -20.38 -5.72
C GLY A 81 -11.13 -18.89 -5.53
N ALA A 82 -12.15 -18.03 -5.56
CA ALA A 82 -12.00 -16.58 -5.41
C ALA A 82 -11.23 -16.21 -4.12
N PRO A 83 -10.47 -15.09 -4.07
CA PRO A 83 -11.13 -13.80 -3.86
C PRO A 83 -10.52 -12.59 -4.61
N GLN A 84 -11.45 -11.65 -4.88
CA GLN A 84 -11.29 -10.20 -4.94
C GLN A 84 -10.37 -9.60 -6.03
N LYS A 85 -11.03 -8.99 -7.02
CA LYS A 85 -10.45 -8.12 -8.04
C LYS A 85 -9.53 -7.08 -7.39
N ALA A 86 -8.23 -7.18 -7.66
CA ALA A 86 -7.32 -6.06 -7.52
C ALA A 86 -7.83 -4.93 -8.43
N ILE A 87 -8.34 -3.86 -7.82
CA ILE A 87 -8.68 -2.64 -8.52
C ILE A 87 -7.36 -2.08 -9.08
N SER A 88 -7.13 -2.29 -10.37
CA SER A 88 -6.08 -1.62 -11.12
C SER A 88 -6.33 -0.11 -11.03
N THR A 89 -5.62 0.58 -10.15
CA THR A 89 -5.58 2.04 -10.08
C THR A 89 -4.84 2.59 -11.31
N LYS A 90 -5.54 2.62 -12.44
CA LYS A 90 -5.16 3.52 -13.53
C LYS A 90 -5.26 4.94 -12.98
N LYS A 91 -4.13 5.63 -12.78
CA LYS A 91 -4.06 7.07 -12.51
C LYS A 91 -4.91 7.81 -13.55
N ARG A 92 -6.14 8.16 -13.19
CA ARG A 92 -7.01 9.01 -14.01
C ARG A 92 -6.53 10.45 -13.83
N LYS A 93 -5.63 10.91 -14.70
CA LYS A 93 -5.34 12.34 -14.88
C LYS A 93 -6.51 13.03 -15.60
N GLY A 94 -7.71 12.98 -15.04
CA GLY A 94 -8.83 13.84 -15.44
C GLY A 94 -8.79 15.10 -14.60
N ALA A 95 -8.97 16.28 -15.20
CA ALA A 95 -9.13 17.52 -14.45
C ALA A 95 -10.34 17.37 -13.51
N VAL A 96 -10.08 17.17 -12.22
CA VAL A 96 -11.13 17.04 -11.22
C VAL A 96 -11.66 18.45 -10.98
N SER A 97 -12.81 18.75 -11.56
CA SER A 97 -13.54 20.00 -11.33
C SER A 97 -14.71 19.70 -10.40
N TYR A 98 -14.80 20.44 -9.30
CA TYR A 98 -15.92 20.39 -8.38
C TYR A 98 -16.51 21.79 -8.22
N PRO A 99 -17.83 21.99 -8.32
CA PRO A 99 -18.43 23.30 -8.13
C PRO A 99 -18.02 23.94 -6.80
N LEU A 100 -17.74 25.25 -6.80
CA LEU A 100 -17.33 26.03 -5.61
C LEU A 100 -15.94 25.68 -5.02
N VAL A 101 -15.21 24.71 -5.58
CA VAL A 101 -13.87 24.34 -5.11
C VAL A 101 -12.85 24.52 -6.24
N LYS A 102 -11.77 25.26 -5.95
CA LYS A 102 -10.70 25.49 -6.92
C LYS A 102 -9.98 24.18 -7.26
N ALA A 103 -9.61 23.99 -8.52
CA ALA A 103 -8.86 22.81 -8.97
C ALA A 103 -7.54 22.61 -8.18
N THR A 104 -6.88 23.70 -7.76
CA THR A 104 -5.67 23.65 -6.92
C THR A 104 -5.92 23.01 -5.56
N PHE A 105 -7.05 23.33 -4.91
CA PHE A 105 -7.44 22.72 -3.64
C PHE A 105 -7.70 21.22 -3.81
N ILE A 106 -8.37 20.84 -4.91
CA ILE A 106 -8.65 19.43 -5.20
C ILE A 106 -7.35 18.65 -5.41
N GLN A 107 -6.39 19.21 -6.14
CA GLN A 107 -5.07 18.61 -6.31
C GLN A 107 -4.32 18.45 -4.97
N GLN A 108 -4.39 19.46 -4.10
CA GLN A 108 -3.79 19.40 -2.76
C GLN A 108 -4.46 18.34 -1.88
N ALA A 109 -5.79 18.23 -1.92
CA ALA A 109 -6.52 17.21 -1.19
C ALA A 109 -6.21 15.79 -1.67
N VAL A 110 -6.04 15.59 -3.00
CA VAL A 110 -5.61 14.31 -3.57
C VAL A 110 -4.19 13.96 -3.10
N ALA A 111 -3.25 14.90 -3.19
CA ALA A 111 -1.88 14.68 -2.71
C ALA A 111 -1.84 14.35 -1.21
N LEU A 112 -2.66 15.04 -0.41
CA LEU A 112 -2.80 14.77 1.01
C LEU A 112 -3.26 13.33 1.29
N GLY A 113 -4.24 12.84 0.52
CA GLY A 113 -4.75 11.47 0.62
C GLY A 113 -3.80 10.40 0.07
N GLU A 114 -2.97 10.73 -0.93
CA GLU A 114 -2.00 9.80 -1.52
C GLU A 114 -0.71 9.69 -0.69
N GLU A 115 -0.30 10.75 -0.01
CA GLU A 115 1.01 10.84 0.66
C GLU A 115 0.91 10.73 2.19
N ALA A 116 0.24 11.69 2.84
CA ALA A 116 0.27 11.80 4.31
C ALA A 116 -0.68 10.82 5.01
N TYR A 117 -1.88 10.61 4.47
CA TYR A 117 -2.87 9.75 5.10
C TYR A 117 -2.37 8.30 5.28
N PRO A 118 -1.79 7.64 4.25
CA PRO A 118 -1.24 6.29 4.42
C PRO A 118 -0.09 6.25 5.44
N GLN A 119 0.79 7.25 5.44
CA GLN A 119 1.93 7.31 6.36
C GLN A 119 1.46 7.38 7.82
N ILE A 120 0.48 8.23 8.12
CA ILE A 120 -0.10 8.33 9.47
C ILE A 120 -0.74 7.01 9.89
N VAL A 121 -1.51 6.37 9.00
CA VAL A 121 -2.18 5.11 9.31
C VAL A 121 -1.17 4.01 9.62
N VAL A 122 -0.10 3.89 8.84
CA VAL A 122 0.95 2.89 9.08
C VAL A 122 1.73 3.22 10.36
N LEU A 123 2.11 4.48 10.55
CA LEU A 123 2.82 4.92 11.75
C LEU A 123 2.02 4.62 13.02
N GLU A 124 0.75 5.06 13.09
CA GLU A 124 -0.11 4.87 14.26
C GLU A 124 -0.28 3.38 14.59
N ASN A 125 -0.52 2.52 13.57
CA ASN A 125 -0.68 1.09 13.79
C ASN A 125 0.62 0.36 14.11
N SER A 126 1.75 0.80 13.56
CA SER A 126 3.06 0.22 13.90
C SER A 126 3.46 0.54 15.35
N ILE A 127 3.14 1.74 15.85
CA ILE A 127 3.32 2.10 17.27
C ILE A 127 2.43 1.22 18.16
N ARG A 128 1.16 1.03 17.80
CA ARG A 128 0.26 0.10 18.52
C ARG A 128 0.81 -1.32 18.55
N ALA A 129 1.28 -1.83 17.41
CA ALA A 129 1.83 -3.17 17.31
C ALA A 129 3.07 -3.34 18.21
N LEU A 130 3.98 -2.35 18.23
CA LEU A 130 5.14 -2.38 19.12
C LEU A 130 4.73 -2.38 20.60
N ILE A 131 3.77 -1.53 20.99
CA ILE A 131 3.24 -1.48 22.36
C ILE A 131 2.65 -2.84 22.76
N GLU A 132 1.78 -3.40 21.92
CA GLU A 132 1.18 -4.72 22.15
C GLU A 132 2.25 -5.78 22.33
N GLN A 133 3.22 -5.85 21.40
CA GLN A 133 4.29 -6.84 21.41
C GLN A 133 5.13 -6.76 22.70
N ARG A 134 5.49 -5.55 23.16
CA ARG A 134 6.34 -5.37 24.34
C ARG A 134 5.58 -5.64 25.62
N LEU A 135 4.42 -5.02 25.80
CA LEU A 135 3.72 -5.10 27.08
C LEU A 135 3.08 -6.48 27.30
N SER A 136 2.57 -7.12 26.24
CA SER A 136 2.01 -8.48 26.35
C SER A 136 3.05 -9.56 26.69
N ALA A 137 4.33 -9.32 26.38
CA ALA A 137 5.42 -10.21 26.77
C ALA A 137 5.73 -10.15 28.28
N ILE A 138 5.30 -9.08 28.97
CA ILE A 138 5.59 -8.84 30.39
C ILE A 138 4.46 -9.36 31.28
N SER A 139 3.20 -9.08 30.93
CA SER A 139 2.03 -9.51 31.69
C SER A 139 0.89 -9.92 30.74
N ALA A 140 0.18 -10.98 31.09
CA ALA A 140 -1.08 -11.33 30.41
C ALA A 140 -2.15 -10.25 30.59
N ASN A 141 -2.12 -9.52 31.72
CA ASN A 141 -3.02 -8.41 32.05
C ASN A 141 -2.34 -7.05 31.85
N TRP A 142 -1.39 -6.96 30.91
CA TRP A 142 -0.59 -5.75 30.67
C TRP A 142 -1.43 -4.48 30.49
N TRP A 143 -2.63 -4.58 29.92
CA TRP A 143 -3.52 -3.43 29.78
C TRP A 143 -3.93 -2.84 31.14
N THR A 144 -4.22 -3.65 32.15
CA THR A 144 -4.59 -3.13 33.48
C THR A 144 -3.37 -2.73 34.30
N ASP A 145 -2.28 -3.47 34.13
CA ASP A 145 -1.12 -3.42 35.02
C ASP A 145 -0.12 -2.34 34.61
N LEU A 146 0.11 -2.18 33.30
CA LEU A 146 1.19 -1.35 32.76
C LEU A 146 0.69 -0.07 32.07
N VAL A 147 -0.57 -0.02 31.65
CA VAL A 147 -1.13 1.16 30.98
C VAL A 147 -1.64 2.19 32.01
N PRO A 148 -1.23 3.47 31.88
CA PRO A 148 -1.68 4.54 32.77
C PRO A 148 -3.21 4.62 32.91
N ALA A 149 -3.68 4.94 34.12
CA ALA A 149 -5.10 5.02 34.42
C ALA A 149 -5.83 6.09 33.58
N SER A 150 -5.18 7.23 33.34
CA SER A 150 -5.59 8.30 32.42
C SER A 150 -5.97 7.77 31.03
N VAL A 151 -5.06 6.99 30.42
CA VAL A 151 -5.26 6.37 29.11
C VAL A 151 -6.41 5.37 29.15
N ARG A 152 -6.45 4.50 30.18
CA ARG A 152 -7.55 3.54 30.35
C ARG A 152 -8.91 4.22 30.46
N THR A 153 -9.01 5.30 31.24
CA THR A 153 -10.23 6.10 31.37
C THR A 153 -10.62 6.77 30.03
N SER A 154 -9.65 7.32 29.30
CA SER A 154 -9.87 7.92 27.97
C SER A 154 -10.42 6.91 26.96
N VAL A 155 -9.83 5.72 26.91
CA VAL A 155 -10.26 4.60 26.07
C VAL A 155 -11.64 4.09 26.47
N GLN A 156 -11.88 3.88 27.77
CA GLN A 156 -13.16 3.40 28.28
C GLN A 156 -14.30 4.38 27.93
N ARG A 157 -14.07 5.69 28.11
CA ARG A 157 -15.01 6.74 27.69
C ARG A 157 -15.35 6.66 26.20
N THR A 158 -14.36 6.36 25.35
CA THR A 158 -14.55 6.21 23.90
C THR A 158 -15.36 4.96 23.57
N ILE A 159 -15.04 3.83 24.20
CA ILE A 159 -15.80 2.58 24.08
C ILE A 159 -17.26 2.79 24.49
N ASP A 160 -17.52 3.40 25.64
CA ASP A 160 -18.88 3.60 26.14
C ASP A 160 -19.67 4.59 25.28
N LYS A 161 -19.00 5.62 24.73
CA LYS A 161 -19.60 6.50 23.73
C LYS A 161 -20.03 5.73 22.48
N GLU A 162 -19.23 4.78 22.01
CA GLU A 162 -19.54 3.97 20.82
C GLU A 162 -20.59 2.89 21.08
N LYS A 163 -20.64 2.28 22.27
CA LYS A 163 -21.68 1.31 22.67
C LYS A 163 -23.09 1.88 22.55
N ARG A 164 -23.25 3.20 22.70
CA ARG A 164 -24.55 3.89 22.51
C ARG A 164 -25.06 3.82 21.06
N TYR A 165 -24.22 3.40 20.11
CA TYR A 165 -24.54 3.33 18.68
C TYR A 165 -24.31 1.90 18.13
N PRO A 166 -25.15 0.92 18.53
CA PRO A 166 -24.94 -0.50 18.21
C PRO A 166 -25.01 -0.85 16.72
N TYR A 167 -25.54 0.05 15.88
CA TYR A 167 -25.65 -0.09 14.44
C TYR A 167 -24.37 0.28 13.67
N ARG A 168 -23.31 0.74 14.36
CA ARG A 168 -22.02 1.07 13.74
C ARG A 168 -21.04 -0.10 13.80
N GLU A 169 -20.10 -0.11 12.88
CA GLU A 169 -18.98 -1.05 12.90
C GLU A 169 -18.16 -0.89 14.18
N LYS A 170 -17.82 -2.01 14.81
CA LYS A 170 -16.95 -2.04 15.98
C LYS A 170 -15.50 -1.98 15.52
N ARG A 171 -14.67 -1.18 16.20
CA ARG A 171 -13.25 -1.00 15.87
C ARG A 171 -12.40 -2.25 16.11
N GLY A 172 -12.83 -3.12 17.01
CA GLY A 172 -12.12 -4.36 17.37
C GLY A 172 -12.17 -4.65 18.86
N GLN A 173 -11.51 -5.72 19.28
CA GLN A 173 -11.40 -6.11 20.70
C GLN A 173 -10.16 -5.53 21.39
N ASN A 174 -9.10 -5.23 20.63
CA ASN A 174 -7.87 -4.69 21.21
C ASN A 174 -8.09 -3.23 21.68
N PRO A 175 -7.90 -2.89 22.97
CA PRO A 175 -8.11 -1.53 23.48
C PRO A 175 -7.21 -0.46 22.81
N LEU A 176 -6.06 -0.83 22.24
CA LEU A 176 -5.16 0.09 21.54
C LEU A 176 -5.80 0.74 20.31
N VAL A 177 -6.79 0.11 19.67
CA VAL A 177 -7.50 0.71 18.52
C VAL A 177 -8.38 1.91 18.90
N TYR A 178 -8.64 2.07 20.20
CA TYR A 178 -9.36 3.21 20.76
C TYR A 178 -8.41 4.32 21.25
N CYS A 179 -7.11 4.04 21.33
CA CYS A 179 -6.10 5.02 21.70
C CYS A 179 -5.87 6.03 20.57
N ASN A 180 -5.75 7.29 20.92
CA ASN A 180 -5.23 8.34 20.05
C ASN A 180 -3.70 8.47 20.19
N PHE A 181 -3.05 9.31 19.38
CA PHE A 181 -1.60 9.52 19.44
C PHE A 181 -1.10 9.99 20.81
N ALA A 182 -1.84 10.84 21.53
CA ALA A 182 -1.46 11.29 22.87
C ALA A 182 -1.50 10.12 23.87
N ASP A 183 -2.53 9.27 23.79
CA ASP A 183 -2.62 8.05 24.60
C ASP A 183 -1.42 7.12 24.34
N LEU A 184 -1.06 6.90 23.06
CA LEU A 184 0.09 6.05 22.68
C LEU A 184 1.41 6.63 23.19
N LYS A 185 1.59 7.95 23.09
CA LYS A 185 2.76 8.66 23.64
C LYS A 185 2.89 8.44 25.15
N GLU A 186 1.77 8.53 25.86
CA GLU A 186 1.71 8.35 27.31
C GLU A 186 2.05 6.91 27.73
N ILE A 187 1.53 5.90 27.02
CA ILE A 187 1.86 4.48 27.26
C ILE A 187 3.36 4.24 27.13
N VAL A 188 3.98 4.67 26.02
CA VAL A 188 5.41 4.48 25.76
C VAL A 188 6.25 5.24 26.79
N THR A 189 5.83 6.45 27.17
CA THR A 189 6.53 7.26 28.18
C THR A 189 6.53 6.58 29.54
N ALA A 190 5.39 6.05 29.98
CA ALA A 190 5.25 5.41 31.28
C ALA A 190 6.06 4.09 31.38
N ASN A 191 6.29 3.43 30.25
CA ASN A 191 6.93 2.12 30.18
C ASN A 191 8.25 2.17 29.39
N HIS A 192 8.94 3.32 29.35
CA HIS A 192 10.07 3.56 28.45
C HIS A 192 11.20 2.52 28.56
N SER A 193 11.42 1.93 29.75
CA SER A 193 12.40 0.85 29.96
C SER A 193 12.24 -0.28 28.94
N GLU A 194 11.00 -0.61 28.58
CA GLU A 194 10.64 -1.72 27.68
C GLU A 194 10.80 -1.37 26.20
N PHE A 195 11.05 -0.10 25.89
CA PHE A 195 11.19 0.43 24.54
C PHE A 195 12.59 1.01 24.26
N ARG A 196 13.53 0.96 25.21
CA ARG A 196 14.84 1.65 25.08
C ARG A 196 15.68 1.18 23.91
N ASP A 197 15.50 -0.07 23.48
CA ASP A 197 16.21 -0.64 22.33
C ASP A 197 15.71 -0.06 21.00
N VAL A 198 14.42 0.26 20.89
CA VAL A 198 13.82 0.91 19.71
C VAL A 198 13.85 2.44 19.83
N ILE A 199 13.64 2.98 21.03
CA ILE A 199 13.51 4.40 21.34
C ILE A 199 14.56 4.77 22.39
N PRO A 200 15.83 4.96 21.99
CA PRO A 200 16.87 5.35 22.93
C PRO A 200 16.63 6.74 23.55
N ASP A 201 16.17 7.69 22.74
CA ASP A 201 15.85 9.05 23.14
C ASP A 201 14.34 9.25 23.28
N LEU A 202 13.87 9.24 24.52
CA LEU A 202 12.45 9.44 24.85
C LEU A 202 11.98 10.87 24.55
N GLU A 203 12.84 11.87 24.69
CA GLU A 203 12.45 13.27 24.51
C GLU A 203 12.29 13.60 23.02
N TRP A 204 13.18 13.06 22.19
CA TRP A 204 13.02 13.07 20.74
C TRP A 204 11.68 12.42 20.33
N PHE A 205 11.36 11.24 20.88
CA PHE A 205 10.12 10.54 20.56
C PHE A 205 8.88 11.35 20.96
N LYS A 206 8.86 11.92 22.17
CA LYS A 206 7.76 12.79 22.63
C LYS A 206 7.56 13.97 21.69
N THR A 207 8.64 14.65 21.35
CA THR A 207 8.62 15.79 20.41
C THR A 207 8.02 15.38 19.07
N LYS A 208 8.47 14.26 18.50
CA LYS A 208 7.96 13.77 17.21
C LYS A 208 6.48 13.38 17.26
N MET A 209 6.07 12.74 18.36
CA MET A 209 4.67 12.40 18.59
C MET A 209 3.79 13.66 18.67
N ASP A 210 4.23 14.71 19.34
CA ASP A 210 3.47 15.96 19.46
C ASP A 210 3.38 16.73 18.12
N GLU A 211 4.49 16.82 17.39
CA GLU A 211 4.53 17.42 16.05
C GLU A 211 3.56 16.71 15.08
N VAL A 212 3.61 15.38 15.02
CA VAL A 212 2.76 14.60 14.12
C VAL A 212 1.31 14.57 14.60
N TYR A 213 1.05 14.60 15.91
CA TYR A 213 -0.31 14.65 16.43
C TYR A 213 -1.08 15.90 15.96
N MET A 214 -0.42 17.07 15.96
CA MET A 214 -1.03 18.31 15.45
C MET A 214 -1.39 18.19 13.96
N ALA A 215 -0.46 17.71 13.13
CA ALA A 215 -0.70 17.52 11.69
C ALA A 215 -1.80 16.48 11.43
N ARG A 216 -1.80 15.37 12.17
CA ARG A 216 -2.81 14.32 12.07
C ARG A 216 -4.20 14.82 12.44
N ASN A 217 -4.32 15.69 13.44
CA ASN A 217 -5.61 16.30 13.80
C ASN A 217 -6.15 17.18 12.67
N ASN A 218 -5.31 18.03 12.07
CA ASN A 218 -5.70 18.82 10.90
C ASN A 218 -6.20 17.93 9.75
N LEU A 219 -5.47 16.84 9.45
CA LEU A 219 -5.88 15.87 8.44
C LEU A 219 -7.24 15.25 8.75
N ALA A 220 -7.48 14.83 10.00
CA ALA A 220 -8.77 14.26 10.43
C ALA A 220 -9.94 15.26 10.33
N HIS A 221 -9.65 16.56 10.45
CA HIS A 221 -10.62 17.64 10.29
C HIS A 221 -10.74 18.16 8.84
N SER A 222 -10.23 17.41 7.85
CA SER A 222 -10.27 17.79 6.43
C SER A 222 -9.58 19.13 6.13
N VAL A 223 -8.55 19.47 6.92
CA VAL A 223 -7.73 20.66 6.73
C VAL A 223 -6.50 20.28 5.91
N LEU A 224 -6.16 21.12 4.92
CA LEU A 224 -4.93 20.95 4.15
C LEU A 224 -3.71 21.15 5.05
N LEU A 225 -2.69 20.32 4.84
CA LEU A 225 -1.44 20.42 5.57
C LEU A 225 -0.47 21.38 4.89
N THR A 226 0.33 22.06 5.71
CA THR A 226 1.47 22.84 5.21
C THR A 226 2.55 21.88 4.67
N LYS A 227 3.45 22.40 3.84
CA LYS A 227 4.60 21.61 3.36
C LYS A 227 5.47 21.11 4.53
N ASP A 228 5.58 21.90 5.59
CA ASP A 228 6.36 21.53 6.77
C ASP A 228 5.69 20.38 7.52
N ASP A 229 4.36 20.41 7.69
CA ASP A 229 3.63 19.32 8.35
C ASP A 229 3.69 18.01 7.55
N MET A 230 3.56 18.10 6.22
CA MET A 230 3.77 16.96 5.33
C MET A 230 5.18 16.38 5.51
N THR A 231 6.18 17.26 5.61
CA THR A 231 7.59 16.86 5.80
C THR A 231 7.80 16.24 7.18
N ARG A 232 7.21 16.78 8.25
CA ARG A 232 7.29 16.23 9.61
C ARG A 232 6.73 14.80 9.66
N ILE A 233 5.58 14.56 9.05
CA ILE A 233 4.97 13.23 8.95
C ILE A 233 5.92 12.28 8.21
N ALA A 234 6.39 12.67 7.02
CA ALA A 234 7.23 11.82 6.19
C ALA A 234 8.58 11.48 6.86
N LEU A 235 9.19 12.45 7.54
CA LEU A 235 10.44 12.24 8.29
C LEU A 235 10.22 11.29 9.45
N PHE A 236 9.21 11.54 10.31
CA PHE A 236 8.98 10.66 11.44
C PHE A 236 8.59 9.24 11.00
N TYR A 237 7.76 9.11 9.97
CA TYR A 237 7.42 7.81 9.38
C TYR A 237 8.66 7.01 8.96
N ARG A 238 9.59 7.65 8.24
CA ARG A 238 10.82 7.01 7.77
C ARG A 238 11.78 6.69 8.91
N ASP A 239 11.98 7.64 9.82
CA ASP A 239 12.91 7.47 10.93
C ASP A 239 12.39 6.40 11.91
N TRP A 240 11.07 6.34 12.12
CA TRP A 240 10.42 5.26 12.87
C TRP A 240 10.66 3.88 12.26
N ALA A 241 10.49 3.73 10.94
CA ALA A 241 10.78 2.46 10.26
C ALA A 241 12.26 2.04 10.45
N ARG A 242 13.20 2.98 10.36
CA ARG A 242 14.62 2.71 10.59
C ARG A 242 14.92 2.30 12.03
N LEU A 243 14.25 2.89 13.01
CA LEU A 243 14.38 2.49 14.42
C LEU A 243 13.91 1.05 14.63
N LEU A 244 12.77 0.68 14.03
CA LEU A 244 12.27 -0.70 14.07
C LEU A 244 13.25 -1.69 13.40
N GLU A 245 13.77 -1.34 12.23
CA GLU A 245 14.75 -2.16 11.50
C GLU A 245 16.05 -2.34 12.30
N ALA A 246 16.59 -1.25 12.86
CA ALA A 246 17.82 -1.28 13.67
C ALA A 246 17.66 -2.16 14.93
N ALA A 247 16.46 -2.17 15.52
CA ALA A 247 16.11 -3.01 16.65
C ALA A 247 15.66 -4.43 16.26
N ASN A 248 15.72 -4.80 14.97
CA ASN A 248 15.28 -6.09 14.43
C ASN A 248 13.83 -6.47 14.77
N ILE A 249 12.94 -5.48 14.83
CA ILE A 249 11.50 -5.72 14.98
C ILE A 249 10.94 -6.24 13.65
N LYS A 250 10.27 -7.40 13.69
CA LYS A 250 9.70 -8.08 12.52
C LYS A 250 8.21 -7.83 12.37
#